data_AF-A0A926HEI6-F1
#
_entry.id   AF-A0A926HEI6-F1
#
_cell.length_a   1.000
_cell.length_b   1.000
_cell.length_c   1.000
_cell.angle_alpha   90.00
_cell.angle_beta   90.00
_cell.angle_gamma   90.00
#
_symmetry.space_group_name_H-M   'P 1'
#
loop_
_entity.id
_entity.type
_entity.pdbx_description
1 polymer ?
#
loop_
_entity_poly.entity_id
_entity_poly.type
_entity_poly.pdbx_seq_one_letter_code
_entity_poly.pdbx_strand_id
1 'polypeptide(L)'
;MAQLQLGDEVKPTAALRQRILSIAEPQSSGLRPLVPRWSWASIAAGVAVVLGTAALGWQLSMFRSSAEVQSLRTALSSKDREIEQLASAARPAPPPQATERVPSPPQASPVQPTAILSASYEALSRKLQEVERANATAVRDLAEQRAKLNLAETELTEKNKLLATAIQAQRAEEGKQTAALESIRKQTDDLNRRGSEAAKYLARIRVLEAEVSTYRNVIELQQQSLKEQLRLASILGSPSVGLVALNTTQSGKGAKGFALIANGSIALFASNLPQLGPGRQYQLWLMRERNPGIVSAGVFSTWGKDSPALLFTNGNLMSGIKALAITEEPAGGSRLPTGNKVLIGTRKG
;
A
#
# COMPACT_ATOMS: atom_id res chain seq x y z
N MET A 1 7.99 26.22 66.92
CA MET A 1 7.88 24.75 66.74
C MET A 1 6.72 24.51 65.78
N ALA A 2 6.99 24.39 64.48
CA ALA A 2 5.98 24.11 63.47
C ALA A 2 6.44 22.90 62.65
N GLN A 3 5.68 21.81 62.75
CA GLN A 3 5.89 20.55 62.04
C GLN A 3 5.50 20.73 60.57
N LEU A 4 6.45 20.45 59.65
CA LEU A 4 6.14 20.25 58.24
C LEU A 4 5.56 18.85 58.05
N GLN A 5 4.30 18.78 57.63
CA GLN A 5 3.66 17.56 57.17
C GLN A 5 4.29 17.13 55.84
N LEU A 6 4.83 15.91 55.79
CA LEU A 6 5.25 15.22 54.57
C LEU A 6 4.00 14.99 53.70
N GLY A 7 4.04 15.50 52.48
CA GLY A 7 3.00 15.28 51.48
C GLY A 7 2.90 13.81 51.08
N ASP A 8 1.67 13.39 50.84
CA ASP A 8 1.24 12.03 50.55
C ASP A 8 2.06 11.33 49.47
N GLU A 9 2.43 10.09 49.78
CA GLU A 9 3.01 9.10 48.87
C GLU A 9 2.02 8.85 47.72
N VAL A 10 2.31 9.41 46.54
CA VAL A 10 1.50 9.23 45.33
C VAL A 10 1.60 7.77 44.88
N LYS A 11 0.67 6.93 45.37
CA LYS A 11 0.53 5.55 44.90
C LYS A 11 0.06 5.57 43.44
N PRO A 12 0.77 4.87 42.52
CA PRO A 12 0.38 4.83 41.12
C PRO A 12 -1.01 4.23 40.97
N THR A 13 -1.85 4.88 40.15
CA THR A 13 -3.23 4.49 39.87
C THR A 13 -3.32 3.06 39.34
N ALA A 14 -4.41 2.35 39.67
CA ALA A 14 -4.60 0.94 39.31
C ALA A 14 -4.46 0.67 37.79
N ALA A 15 -4.84 1.65 36.96
CA ALA A 15 -4.65 1.61 35.50
C ALA A 15 -3.17 1.60 35.08
N LEU A 16 -2.29 2.26 35.83
CA LEU A 16 -0.86 2.29 35.58
C LEU A 16 -0.19 0.96 36.00
N ARG A 17 -0.63 0.35 37.11
CA ARG A 17 -0.18 -1.00 37.50
C ARG A 17 -0.58 -2.07 36.49
N GLN A 18 -1.81 -2.04 35.99
CA GLN A 18 -2.26 -3.01 34.99
C GLN A 18 -1.51 -2.87 33.66
N ARG A 19 -1.18 -1.64 33.24
CA ARG A 19 -0.37 -1.40 32.03
C ARG A 19 1.08 -1.85 32.16
N ILE A 20 1.68 -1.71 33.34
CA ILE A 20 3.05 -2.17 33.58
C ILE A 20 3.10 -3.70 33.66
N LEU A 21 2.09 -4.33 34.28
CA LEU A 21 1.99 -5.78 34.36
C LEU A 21 1.68 -6.43 33.00
N SER A 22 0.91 -5.79 32.13
CA SER A 22 0.65 -6.30 30.77
C SER A 22 1.86 -6.19 29.82
N ILE A 23 2.88 -5.40 30.18
CA ILE A 23 4.15 -5.29 29.43
C ILE A 23 5.20 -6.28 29.97
N ALA A 24 5.04 -6.75 31.21
CA ALA A 24 6.00 -7.62 31.89
C ALA A 24 5.73 -9.13 31.71
N GLU A 25 4.70 -9.53 30.95
CA GLU A 25 4.52 -10.93 30.55
C GLU A 25 5.50 -11.29 29.42
N PRO A 26 6.51 -12.14 29.66
CA PRO A 26 7.45 -12.52 28.63
C PRO A 26 6.79 -13.58 27.74
N GLN A 27 6.34 -13.20 26.54
CA GLN A 27 6.15 -14.18 25.48
C GLN A 27 7.52 -14.70 25.03
N SER A 28 7.94 -15.79 25.66
CA SER A 28 9.06 -16.62 25.22
C SER A 28 8.67 -17.37 23.94
N SER A 29 8.82 -16.71 22.79
CA SER A 29 8.94 -17.40 21.50
C SER A 29 10.34 -17.17 20.96
N GLY A 30 11.20 -18.19 21.15
CA GLY A 30 12.57 -18.16 20.68
C GLY A 30 12.62 -18.21 19.16
N LEU A 31 13.15 -17.17 18.53
CA LEU A 31 13.62 -17.21 17.14
C LEU A 31 14.93 -16.42 17.03
N ARG A 32 15.97 -17.13 16.59
CA ARG A 32 17.32 -16.61 16.32
C ARG A 32 17.28 -15.60 15.16
N PRO A 33 18.18 -14.60 15.12
CA PRO A 33 18.25 -13.64 14.01
C PRO A 33 19.16 -14.18 12.92
N LEU A 34 18.67 -14.31 11.69
CA LEU A 34 19.51 -14.44 10.48
C LEU A 34 18.64 -14.23 9.23
N VAL A 35 18.57 -13.00 8.71
CA VAL A 35 18.40 -12.81 7.26
C VAL A 35 19.20 -11.58 6.79
N PRO A 36 20.12 -11.71 5.82
CA PRO A 36 20.96 -10.60 5.32
C PRO A 36 20.24 -9.73 4.29
N ARG A 37 20.71 -8.47 4.15
CA ARG A 37 20.14 -7.35 3.36
C ARG A 37 20.09 -7.55 1.83
N TRP A 38 20.31 -8.74 1.29
CA TRP A 38 20.37 -8.99 -0.17
C TRP A 38 19.10 -9.60 -0.78
N SER A 39 18.03 -9.84 -0.01
CA SER A 39 16.82 -10.52 -0.53
C SER A 39 15.79 -9.63 -1.24
N TRP A 40 15.91 -8.30 -1.16
CA TRP A 40 14.91 -7.39 -1.74
C TRP A 40 15.04 -7.22 -3.26
N ALA A 41 16.24 -7.39 -3.82
CA ALA A 41 16.46 -7.31 -5.27
C ALA A 41 15.87 -8.53 -6.02
N SER A 42 15.90 -9.71 -5.40
CA SER A 42 15.42 -10.96 -6.00
C SER A 42 13.89 -11.02 -6.10
N ILE A 43 13.18 -10.43 -5.13
CA ILE A 43 11.71 -10.38 -5.11
C ILE A 43 11.18 -9.40 -6.18
N ALA A 44 11.86 -8.27 -6.39
CA ALA A 44 11.49 -7.31 -7.43
C ALA A 44 11.71 -7.85 -8.85
N ALA A 45 12.79 -8.61 -9.08
CA ALA A 45 13.06 -9.22 -10.39
C ALA A 45 12.08 -10.36 -10.73
N GLY A 46 11.65 -11.15 -9.75
CA GLY A 46 10.69 -12.24 -9.95
C GLY A 46 9.30 -11.77 -10.37
N VAL A 47 8.82 -10.64 -9.83
CA VAL A 47 7.48 -10.10 -10.15
C VAL A 47 7.41 -9.53 -11.57
N ALA A 48 8.49 -8.93 -12.08
CA ALA A 48 8.53 -8.37 -13.43
C ALA A 48 8.52 -9.44 -14.54
N VAL A 49 9.18 -10.58 -14.33
CA VAL A 49 9.24 -11.68 -15.30
C VAL A 49 7.89 -12.39 -15.43
N VAL A 50 7.19 -12.62 -14.31
CA VAL A 50 5.88 -13.32 -14.30
C VAL A 50 4.78 -12.47 -14.95
N LEU A 51 4.79 -11.15 -14.73
CA LEU A 51 3.81 -10.24 -15.37
C LEU A 51 4.08 -10.08 -16.87
N GLY A 52 5.34 -10.06 -17.31
CA GLY A 52 5.70 -9.97 -18.73
C GLY A 52 5.32 -11.22 -19.55
N THR A 53 5.49 -12.42 -18.99
CA THR A 53 5.15 -13.67 -19.70
C THR A 53 3.64 -13.92 -19.80
N ALA A 54 2.86 -13.49 -18.81
CA ALA A 54 1.40 -13.64 -18.84
C ALA A 54 0.74 -12.74 -19.91
N ALA A 55 1.24 -11.51 -20.09
CA ALA A 55 0.71 -10.58 -21.09
C ALA A 55 1.00 -11.04 -22.53
N LEU A 56 2.21 -11.55 -22.80
CA LEU A 56 2.60 -12.08 -24.12
C LEU A 56 1.86 -13.38 -24.48
N GLY A 57 1.62 -14.27 -23.51
CA GLY A 57 0.85 -15.50 -23.72
C GLY A 57 -0.63 -15.25 -24.04
N TRP A 58 -1.23 -14.25 -23.38
CA TRP A 58 -2.62 -13.86 -23.63
C TRP A 58 -2.79 -13.20 -25.02
N GLN A 59 -1.79 -12.42 -25.45
CA GLN A 59 -1.80 -11.73 -26.73
C GLN A 59 -1.61 -12.67 -27.94
N LEU A 60 -0.83 -13.76 -27.82
CA LEU A 60 -0.72 -14.76 -28.90
C LEU A 60 -1.93 -15.71 -29.01
N SER A 61 -2.63 -15.98 -27.91
CA SER A 61 -3.80 -16.88 -27.87
C SER A 61 -4.99 -16.32 -28.68
N MET A 62 -5.23 -15.01 -28.61
CA MET A 62 -6.32 -14.32 -29.33
C MET A 62 -6.17 -14.35 -30.86
N PHE A 63 -4.94 -14.42 -31.39
CA PHE A 63 -4.71 -14.44 -32.84
C PHE A 63 -4.87 -15.84 -33.46
N ARG A 64 -4.65 -16.92 -32.70
CA ARG A 64 -4.84 -18.28 -33.22
C ARG A 64 -6.31 -18.70 -33.25
N SER A 65 -7.07 -18.36 -32.21
CA SER A 65 -8.48 -18.73 -32.12
C SER A 65 -9.36 -18.03 -33.18
N SER A 66 -9.03 -16.80 -33.56
CA SER A 66 -9.77 -16.06 -34.58
C SER A 66 -9.57 -16.61 -36.00
N ALA A 67 -8.35 -17.05 -36.34
CA ALA A 67 -8.06 -17.64 -37.65
C ALA A 67 -8.75 -19.00 -37.85
N GLU A 68 -8.74 -19.84 -36.81
CA GLU A 68 -9.31 -21.20 -36.87
C GLU A 68 -10.85 -21.16 -36.93
N VAL A 69 -11.48 -20.22 -36.21
CA VAL A 69 -12.94 -19.98 -36.27
C VAL A 69 -13.37 -19.43 -37.63
N GLN A 70 -12.56 -18.58 -38.28
CA GLN A 70 -12.86 -18.09 -39.62
C GLN A 70 -12.72 -19.19 -40.69
N SER A 71 -11.72 -20.08 -40.59
CA SER A 71 -11.59 -21.22 -41.50
C SER A 71 -12.72 -22.24 -41.35
N LEU A 72 -13.21 -22.47 -40.12
CA LEU A 72 -14.34 -23.36 -39.89
C LEU A 72 -15.66 -22.78 -40.43
N ARG A 73 -15.87 -21.46 -40.28
CA ARG A 73 -17.08 -20.79 -40.78
C ARG A 73 -17.13 -20.77 -42.31
N THR A 74 -15.99 -20.57 -42.96
CA THR A 74 -15.88 -20.63 -44.43
C THR A 74 -16.07 -22.07 -44.94
N ALA A 75 -15.49 -23.07 -44.26
CA ALA A 75 -15.68 -24.48 -44.59
C ALA A 75 -17.15 -24.92 -44.48
N LEU A 76 -17.85 -24.54 -43.40
CA LEU A 76 -19.30 -24.81 -43.24
C LEU A 76 -20.13 -24.16 -44.36
N SER A 77 -19.87 -22.89 -44.69
CA SER A 77 -20.61 -22.21 -45.77
C SER A 77 -20.40 -22.84 -47.16
N SER A 78 -19.25 -23.47 -47.38
CA SER A 78 -18.97 -24.19 -48.62
C SER A 78 -19.76 -25.50 -48.72
N LYS A 79 -19.94 -26.18 -47.59
CA LYS A 79 -20.70 -27.44 -47.51
C LYS A 79 -22.21 -27.23 -47.61
N ASP A 80 -22.75 -26.14 -47.05
CA ASP A 80 -24.17 -25.79 -47.22
C ASP A 80 -24.53 -25.55 -48.71
N ARG A 81 -23.62 -24.92 -49.47
CA ARG A 81 -23.80 -24.72 -50.92
C ARG A 81 -23.76 -26.03 -51.70
N GLU A 82 -22.92 -26.99 -51.28
CA GLU A 82 -22.84 -28.31 -51.90
C GLU A 82 -24.13 -29.12 -51.65
N ILE A 83 -24.70 -29.00 -50.45
CA ILE A 83 -26.01 -29.62 -50.10
C ILE A 83 -27.13 -28.99 -50.93
N GLU A 84 -27.15 -27.67 -51.12
CA GLU A 84 -28.17 -26.98 -51.91
C GLU A 84 -28.07 -27.30 -53.42
N GLN A 85 -26.85 -27.53 -53.92
CA GLN A 85 -26.60 -28.01 -55.29
C GLN A 85 -27.06 -29.47 -55.48
N LEU A 86 -26.80 -30.34 -54.51
CA LEU A 86 -27.29 -31.73 -54.57
C LEU A 86 -28.81 -31.81 -54.43
N ALA A 87 -29.43 -30.95 -53.61
CA ALA A 87 -30.88 -30.86 -53.46
C ALA A 87 -31.57 -30.32 -54.72
N SER A 88 -30.93 -29.41 -55.46
CA SER A 88 -31.45 -28.91 -56.73
C SER A 88 -31.24 -29.88 -57.89
N ALA A 89 -30.19 -30.71 -57.86
CA ALA A 89 -29.98 -31.80 -58.81
C ALA A 89 -30.94 -32.99 -58.61
N ALA A 90 -31.45 -33.18 -57.38
CA ALA A 90 -32.40 -34.25 -57.05
C ALA A 90 -33.88 -33.88 -57.24
N ARG A 91 -34.20 -32.70 -57.82
CA ARG A 91 -35.58 -32.32 -58.14
C ARG A 91 -36.12 -33.25 -59.24
N PRO A 92 -37.16 -34.07 -58.98
CA PRO A 92 -37.72 -34.94 -60.00
C PRO A 92 -38.31 -34.12 -61.14
N ALA A 93 -37.98 -34.49 -62.38
CA ALA A 93 -38.60 -33.93 -63.57
C ALA A 93 -40.12 -34.08 -63.48
N PRO A 94 -40.91 -33.08 -63.94
CA PRO A 94 -42.37 -33.18 -63.91
C PRO A 94 -42.82 -34.40 -64.73
N PRO A 95 -43.78 -35.19 -64.24
CA PRO A 95 -44.24 -36.38 -64.95
C PRO A 95 -44.83 -35.99 -66.32
N PRO A 96 -44.62 -36.80 -67.38
CA PRO A 96 -45.28 -36.57 -68.65
C PRO A 96 -46.80 -36.65 -68.43
N GLN A 97 -47.51 -35.59 -68.81
CA GLN A 97 -48.96 -35.54 -68.81
C GLN A 97 -49.50 -36.58 -69.79
N ALA A 98 -49.90 -37.75 -69.26
CA ALA A 98 -50.66 -38.73 -70.01
C ALA A 98 -52.08 -38.17 -70.25
N THR A 99 -52.34 -37.74 -71.48
CA THR A 99 -53.67 -37.38 -71.95
C THR A 99 -54.45 -38.68 -72.17
N GLU A 100 -55.26 -39.06 -71.19
CA GLU A 100 -56.18 -40.19 -71.27
C GLU A 100 -57.37 -39.81 -72.18
N ARG A 101 -57.25 -40.10 -73.49
CA ARG A 101 -58.39 -40.09 -74.42
C ARG A 101 -59.06 -41.46 -74.39
N VAL A 102 -60.27 -41.50 -73.84
CA VAL A 102 -61.26 -42.55 -74.09
C VAL A 102 -61.81 -42.42 -75.52
N PRO A 103 -61.93 -43.52 -76.28
CA PRO A 103 -63.03 -43.65 -77.21
C PRO A 103 -63.86 -44.92 -76.98
N SER A 104 -65.17 -44.73 -77.09
CA SER A 104 -66.24 -45.73 -77.09
C SER A 104 -66.19 -46.68 -78.31
N PRO A 105 -66.84 -47.86 -78.24
CA PRO A 105 -66.68 -48.95 -79.22
C PRO A 105 -67.58 -48.79 -80.45
N PRO A 106 -67.28 -49.52 -81.54
CA PRO A 106 -68.32 -50.43 -82.04
C PRO A 106 -67.82 -51.75 -82.69
N GLN A 107 -68.65 -52.78 -82.43
CA GLN A 107 -69.17 -53.81 -83.34
C GLN A 107 -68.24 -54.87 -83.98
N ALA A 108 -68.60 -56.13 -83.68
CA ALA A 108 -68.17 -57.39 -84.27
C ALA A 108 -68.59 -57.49 -85.75
N SER A 109 -67.84 -58.12 -86.66
CA SER A 109 -67.66 -59.58 -86.86
C SER A 109 -66.80 -59.80 -88.15
N PRO A 110 -66.53 -61.03 -88.66
CA PRO A 110 -65.80 -62.16 -88.09
C PRO A 110 -64.70 -62.75 -89.04
N VAL A 111 -63.87 -63.69 -88.52
CA VAL A 111 -63.00 -64.70 -89.22
C VAL A 111 -61.82 -64.15 -90.09
N GLN A 112 -60.56 -64.63 -90.11
CA GLN A 112 -59.90 -65.93 -89.90
C GLN A 112 -58.47 -65.77 -89.32
N PRO A 113 -57.90 -66.84 -88.70
CA PRO A 113 -56.70 -66.78 -87.89
C PRO A 113 -55.41 -67.17 -88.66
N THR A 114 -54.29 -67.17 -87.92
CA THR A 114 -53.00 -67.82 -88.22
C THR A 114 -52.01 -67.11 -89.17
N ALA A 115 -51.37 -66.05 -88.65
CA ALA A 115 -49.94 -65.73 -88.91
C ALA A 115 -49.42 -64.52 -88.10
N ILE A 116 -50.30 -63.61 -87.64
CA ILE A 116 -49.92 -62.33 -87.01
C ILE A 116 -49.63 -62.44 -85.50
N LEU A 117 -50.14 -63.49 -84.84
CA LEU A 117 -50.01 -63.68 -83.38
C LEU A 117 -48.58 -63.96 -82.89
N SER A 118 -47.75 -64.64 -83.68
CA SER A 118 -46.36 -64.97 -83.29
C SER A 118 -45.45 -63.75 -83.32
N ALA A 119 -45.57 -62.89 -84.34
CA ALA A 119 -44.80 -61.65 -84.45
C ALA A 119 -45.15 -60.64 -83.33
N SER A 120 -46.44 -60.54 -82.97
CA SER A 120 -46.86 -59.71 -81.83
C SER A 120 -46.39 -60.26 -80.48
N TYR A 121 -46.35 -61.59 -80.33
CA TYR A 121 -45.88 -62.25 -79.12
C TYR A 121 -44.36 -62.13 -78.94
N GLU A 122 -43.59 -62.21 -80.03
CA GLU A 122 -42.15 -61.91 -80.02
C GLU A 122 -41.86 -60.44 -79.68
N ALA A 123 -42.61 -59.49 -80.25
CA ALA A 123 -42.41 -58.07 -79.93
C ALA A 123 -42.73 -57.74 -78.46
N LEU A 124 -43.77 -58.38 -77.91
CA LEU A 124 -44.18 -58.18 -76.53
C LEU A 124 -43.23 -58.83 -75.53
N SER A 125 -42.71 -60.03 -75.84
CA SER A 125 -41.67 -60.68 -75.02
C SER A 125 -40.34 -59.91 -75.03
N ARG A 126 -39.93 -59.33 -76.18
CA ARG A 126 -38.76 -58.43 -76.23
C ARG A 126 -38.94 -57.19 -75.36
N LYS A 127 -40.11 -56.53 -75.43
CA LYS A 127 -40.42 -55.37 -74.58
C LYS A 127 -40.45 -55.73 -73.09
N LEU A 128 -41.01 -56.89 -72.74
CA LEU A 128 -41.03 -57.38 -71.37
C LEU A 128 -39.60 -57.61 -70.86
N GLN A 129 -38.75 -58.22 -71.69
CA GLN A 129 -37.34 -58.45 -71.38
C GLN A 129 -36.53 -57.14 -71.27
N GLU A 130 -36.85 -56.12 -72.06
CA GLU A 130 -36.29 -54.76 -71.91
C GLU A 130 -36.72 -54.12 -70.59
N VAL A 131 -37.99 -54.21 -70.23
CA VAL A 131 -38.52 -53.68 -68.95
C VAL A 131 -37.89 -54.41 -67.77
N GLU A 132 -37.73 -55.73 -67.83
CA GLU A 132 -37.05 -56.51 -66.78
C GLU A 132 -35.58 -56.10 -66.63
N ARG A 133 -34.87 -55.89 -67.74
CA ARG A 133 -33.48 -55.40 -67.71
C ARG A 133 -33.40 -53.98 -67.13
N ALA A 134 -34.28 -53.08 -67.56
CA ALA A 134 -34.34 -51.70 -67.05
C ALA A 134 -34.71 -51.66 -65.56
N ASN A 135 -35.61 -52.54 -65.11
CA ASN A 135 -35.97 -52.67 -63.71
C ASN A 135 -34.79 -53.24 -62.91
N ALA A 136 -34.08 -54.24 -63.45
CA ALA A 136 -32.87 -54.79 -62.83
C ALA A 136 -31.75 -53.75 -62.69
N THR A 137 -31.55 -52.85 -63.66
CA THR A 137 -30.58 -51.75 -63.54
C THR A 137 -31.03 -50.72 -62.52
N ALA A 138 -32.31 -50.32 -62.52
CA ALA A 138 -32.83 -49.36 -61.55
C ALA A 138 -32.71 -49.87 -60.11
N VAL A 139 -32.93 -51.17 -59.87
CA VAL A 139 -32.74 -51.79 -58.55
C VAL A 139 -31.27 -51.77 -58.12
N ARG A 140 -30.31 -51.98 -59.04
CA ARG A 140 -28.88 -51.88 -58.73
C ARG A 140 -28.48 -50.44 -58.38
N ASP A 141 -28.90 -49.47 -59.18
CA ASP A 141 -28.60 -48.06 -58.95
C ASP A 141 -29.16 -47.60 -57.59
N LEU A 142 -30.38 -48.02 -57.26
CA LEU A 142 -31.03 -47.71 -55.98
C LEU A 142 -30.33 -48.40 -54.80
N ALA A 143 -29.81 -49.62 -55.00
CA ALA A 143 -28.99 -50.30 -54.00
C ALA A 143 -27.65 -49.58 -53.77
N GLU A 144 -26.99 -49.10 -54.83
CA GLU A 144 -25.77 -48.29 -54.73
C GLU A 144 -26.03 -46.96 -54.02
N GLN A 145 -27.12 -46.28 -54.33
CA GLN A 145 -27.51 -45.04 -53.65
C GLN A 145 -27.76 -45.27 -52.15
N ARG A 146 -28.44 -46.36 -51.78
CA ARG A 146 -28.64 -46.73 -50.37
C ARG A 146 -27.33 -47.04 -49.67
N ALA A 147 -26.38 -47.71 -50.33
CA ALA A 147 -25.06 -47.96 -49.76
C ALA A 147 -24.28 -46.66 -49.52
N LYS A 148 -24.34 -45.71 -50.46
CA LYS A 148 -23.74 -44.37 -50.31
C LYS A 148 -24.38 -43.56 -49.18
N LEU A 149 -25.72 -43.60 -49.05
CA LEU A 149 -26.44 -42.95 -47.96
C LEU A 149 -26.04 -43.53 -46.59
N ASN A 150 -25.99 -44.85 -46.45
CA ASN A 150 -25.58 -45.49 -45.21
C ASN A 150 -24.13 -45.12 -44.83
N LEU A 151 -23.21 -45.07 -45.81
CA LEU A 151 -21.85 -44.59 -45.60
C LEU A 151 -21.82 -43.14 -45.11
N ALA A 152 -22.56 -42.25 -45.75
CA ALA A 152 -22.65 -40.85 -45.34
C ALA A 152 -23.24 -40.68 -43.93
N GLU A 153 -24.26 -41.48 -43.57
CA GLU A 153 -24.81 -41.50 -42.21
C GLU A 153 -23.77 -41.97 -41.18
N THR A 154 -22.99 -43.01 -41.49
CA THR A 154 -21.92 -43.47 -40.60
C THR A 154 -20.84 -42.39 -40.41
N GLU A 155 -20.44 -41.69 -41.47
CA GLU A 155 -19.47 -40.59 -41.37
C GLU A 155 -20.02 -39.41 -40.55
N LEU A 156 -21.30 -39.05 -40.74
CA LEU A 156 -21.95 -38.00 -39.96
C LEU A 156 -22.03 -38.36 -38.48
N THR A 157 -22.35 -39.61 -38.14
CA THR A 157 -22.40 -40.04 -36.74
C THR A 157 -21.02 -40.03 -36.09
N GLU A 158 -19.97 -40.42 -36.82
CA GLU A 158 -18.60 -40.34 -36.34
C GLU A 158 -18.16 -38.87 -36.14
N LYS A 159 -18.43 -38.00 -37.11
CA LYS A 159 -18.15 -36.56 -37.01
C LYS A 159 -18.90 -35.91 -35.84
N ASN A 160 -20.17 -36.24 -35.65
CA ASN A 160 -20.97 -35.73 -34.54
C ASN A 160 -20.41 -36.19 -33.18
N LYS A 161 -19.92 -37.42 -33.09
CA LYS A 161 -19.25 -37.92 -31.89
C LYS A 161 -17.95 -37.16 -31.62
N LEU A 162 -17.12 -36.95 -32.64
CA LEU A 162 -15.89 -36.17 -32.51
C LEU A 162 -16.17 -34.72 -32.08
N LEU A 163 -17.15 -34.06 -32.68
CA LEU A 163 -17.58 -32.71 -32.29
C LEU A 163 -18.05 -32.66 -30.83
N ALA A 164 -18.85 -33.64 -30.39
CA ALA A 164 -19.30 -33.71 -28.99
C ALA A 164 -18.11 -33.84 -28.02
N THR A 165 -17.11 -34.67 -28.35
CA THR A 165 -15.89 -34.79 -27.53
C THR A 165 -15.04 -33.52 -27.54
N ALA A 166 -14.92 -32.84 -28.67
CA ALA A 166 -14.18 -31.58 -28.77
C ALA A 166 -14.83 -30.47 -27.93
N ILE A 167 -16.17 -30.37 -27.97
CA ILE A 167 -16.93 -29.40 -27.14
C ILE A 167 -16.73 -29.70 -25.66
N GLN A 168 -16.76 -30.98 -25.25
CA GLN A 168 -16.51 -31.37 -23.86
C GLN A 168 -15.09 -31.02 -23.42
N ALA A 169 -14.09 -31.28 -24.26
CA ALA A 169 -12.70 -30.93 -23.98
C ALA A 169 -12.50 -29.41 -23.85
N GLN A 170 -13.13 -28.63 -24.73
CA GLN A 170 -13.07 -27.17 -24.66
C GLN A 170 -13.70 -26.64 -23.37
N ARG A 171 -14.89 -27.13 -22.98
CA ARG A 171 -15.54 -26.73 -21.72
C ARG A 171 -14.70 -27.11 -20.50
N ALA A 172 -14.04 -28.26 -20.52
CA ALA A 172 -13.14 -28.65 -19.46
C ALA A 172 -11.94 -27.69 -19.34
N GLU A 173 -11.40 -27.22 -20.46
CA GLU A 173 -10.29 -26.27 -20.48
C GLU A 173 -10.73 -24.87 -20.03
N GLU A 174 -11.90 -24.38 -20.48
CA GLU A 174 -12.51 -23.13 -19.98
C GLU A 174 -12.76 -23.20 -18.47
N GLY A 175 -13.19 -24.35 -17.95
CA GLY A 175 -13.33 -24.60 -16.52
C GLY A 175 -12.00 -24.47 -15.76
N LYS A 176 -10.89 -24.99 -16.31
CA LYS A 176 -9.56 -24.82 -15.71
C LYS A 176 -9.09 -23.37 -15.75
N GLN A 177 -9.35 -22.66 -16.85
CA GLN A 177 -8.97 -21.24 -16.98
C GLN A 177 -9.71 -20.35 -15.98
N THR A 178 -11.01 -20.56 -15.81
CA THR A 178 -11.82 -19.83 -14.82
C THR A 178 -11.36 -20.13 -13.39
N ALA A 179 -11.07 -21.40 -13.07
CA ALA A 179 -10.51 -21.77 -11.77
C ALA A 179 -9.12 -21.12 -11.52
N ALA A 180 -8.27 -21.05 -12.55
CA ALA A 180 -6.98 -20.37 -12.46
C ALA A 180 -7.15 -18.87 -12.20
N LEU A 181 -8.04 -18.19 -12.93
CA LEU A 181 -8.35 -16.77 -12.71
C LEU A 181 -8.89 -16.51 -11.30
N GLU A 182 -9.74 -17.39 -10.78
CA GLU A 182 -10.27 -17.27 -9.42
C GLU A 182 -9.15 -17.39 -8.37
N SER A 183 -8.19 -18.30 -8.57
CA SER A 183 -7.04 -18.43 -7.68
C SER A 183 -6.15 -17.17 -7.66
N ILE A 184 -5.90 -16.56 -8.82
CA ILE A 184 -5.15 -15.30 -8.96
C ILE A 184 -5.89 -14.16 -8.24
N ARG A 185 -7.22 -14.10 -8.40
CA ARG A 185 -8.06 -13.11 -7.70
C ARG A 185 -7.96 -13.28 -6.18
N LYS A 186 -8.10 -14.51 -5.66
CA LYS A 186 -7.96 -14.80 -4.23
C LYS A 186 -6.58 -14.42 -3.70
N GLN A 187 -5.52 -14.70 -4.44
CA GLN A 187 -4.16 -14.30 -4.07
C GLN A 187 -3.99 -12.77 -4.05
N THR A 188 -4.58 -12.06 -5.01
CA THR A 188 -4.57 -10.60 -5.06
C THR A 188 -5.29 -10.00 -3.86
N ASP A 189 -6.44 -10.56 -3.48
CA ASP A 189 -7.20 -10.14 -2.30
C ASP A 189 -6.40 -10.39 -1.00
N ASP A 190 -5.70 -11.52 -0.89
CA ASP A 190 -4.81 -11.82 0.24
C ASP A 190 -3.64 -10.83 0.32
N LEU A 191 -2.99 -10.53 -0.81
CA LEU A 191 -1.93 -9.53 -0.88
C LEU A 191 -2.42 -8.14 -0.45
N ASN A 192 -3.62 -7.75 -0.89
CA ASN A 192 -4.23 -6.48 -0.50
C ASN A 192 -4.53 -6.43 1.00
N ARG A 193 -5.01 -7.54 1.59
CA ARG A 193 -5.22 -7.64 3.04
C ARG A 193 -3.91 -7.47 3.81
N ARG A 194 -2.86 -8.20 3.43
CA ARG A 194 -1.51 -8.06 4.03
C ARG A 194 -0.94 -6.66 3.87
N GLY A 195 -1.14 -6.04 2.69
CA GLY A 195 -0.75 -4.66 2.45
C GLY A 195 -1.45 -3.67 3.38
N SER A 196 -2.74 -3.89 3.63
CA SER A 196 -3.51 -3.07 4.59
C SER A 196 -3.04 -3.25 6.04
N GLU A 197 -2.65 -4.46 6.43
CA GLU A 197 -2.08 -4.73 7.75
C GLU A 197 -0.71 -4.09 7.91
N ALA A 198 0.15 -4.22 6.90
CA ALA A 198 1.45 -3.56 6.86
C ALA A 198 1.31 -2.02 7.00
N ALA A 199 0.33 -1.42 6.33
CA ALA A 199 0.06 0.01 6.44
C ALA A 199 -0.34 0.42 7.87
N LYS A 200 -1.13 -0.41 8.58
CA LYS A 200 -1.48 -0.17 10.00
C LYS A 200 -0.24 -0.21 10.90
N TYR A 201 0.65 -1.18 10.68
CA TYR A 201 1.90 -1.27 11.45
C TYR A 201 2.82 -0.08 11.18
N LEU A 202 2.96 0.36 9.93
CA LEU A 202 3.75 1.54 9.59
C LEU A 202 3.19 2.81 10.24
N ALA A 203 1.87 2.97 10.28
CA ALA A 203 1.23 4.07 10.99
C ALA A 203 1.52 4.02 12.51
N ARG A 204 1.46 2.83 13.11
CA ARG A 204 1.79 2.64 14.54
C ARG A 204 3.25 2.96 14.85
N ILE A 205 4.18 2.56 13.98
CA ILE A 205 5.62 2.86 14.13
C ILE A 205 5.85 4.37 14.15
N ARG A 206 5.25 5.13 13.22
CA ARG A 206 5.39 6.60 13.21
C ARG A 206 4.88 7.27 14.49
N VAL A 207 3.76 6.79 15.03
CA VAL A 207 3.22 7.30 16.30
C VAL A 207 4.18 7.01 17.44
N LEU A 208 4.73 5.78 17.51
CA LEU A 208 5.71 5.41 18.54
C LEU A 208 7.00 6.23 18.44
N GLU A 209 7.48 6.50 17.23
CA GLU A 209 8.66 7.35 16.99
C GLU A 209 8.42 8.78 17.50
N ALA A 210 7.24 9.35 17.21
CA ALA A 210 6.86 10.67 17.72
C ALA A 210 6.76 10.69 19.25
N GLU A 211 6.19 9.64 19.85
CA GLU A 211 6.10 9.49 21.31
C GLU A 211 7.49 9.42 21.96
N VAL A 212 8.40 8.62 21.41
CA VAL A 212 9.79 8.51 21.88
C VAL A 212 10.51 9.86 21.80
N SER A 213 10.33 10.61 20.71
CA SER A 213 10.92 11.95 20.59
C SER A 213 10.40 12.91 21.66
N THR A 214 9.12 12.79 22.02
CA THR A 214 8.49 13.61 23.05
C THR A 214 9.07 13.28 24.42
N TYR A 215 9.19 12.00 24.77
CA TYR A 215 9.81 11.58 26.03
C TYR A 215 11.26 12.03 26.14
N ARG A 216 12.04 11.96 25.06
CA ARG A 216 13.43 12.46 25.05
C ARG A 216 13.50 13.93 25.42
N ASN A 217 12.66 14.77 24.82
CA ASN A 217 12.62 16.20 25.13
C ASN A 217 12.24 16.46 26.59
N VAL A 218 11.25 15.72 27.12
CA VAL A 218 10.85 15.85 28.52
C VAL A 218 11.98 15.46 29.47
N ILE A 219 12.68 14.35 29.19
CA ILE A 219 13.82 13.90 30.00
C ILE A 219 14.94 14.94 29.96
N GLU A 220 15.26 15.50 28.79
CA GLU A 220 16.30 16.52 28.65
C GLU A 220 15.98 17.78 29.46
N LEU A 221 14.74 18.27 29.38
CA LEU A 221 14.26 19.40 30.17
C LEU A 221 14.31 19.12 31.69
N GLN A 222 13.94 17.90 32.10
CA GLN A 222 14.02 17.50 33.51
C GLN A 222 15.47 17.42 33.99
N GLN A 223 16.37 16.84 33.20
CA GLN A 223 17.80 16.78 33.55
C GLN A 223 18.42 18.18 33.65
N GLN A 224 18.06 19.08 32.75
CA GLN A 224 18.50 20.47 32.81
C GLN A 224 18.02 21.16 34.09
N SER A 225 16.73 21.03 34.43
CA SER A 225 16.19 21.63 35.66
C SER A 225 16.81 21.03 36.93
N LEU A 226 17.04 19.71 36.98
CA LEU A 226 17.77 19.08 38.10
C LEU A 226 19.19 19.63 38.22
N LYS A 227 19.90 19.77 37.10
CA LYS A 227 21.27 20.31 37.10
C LYS A 227 21.31 21.74 37.62
N GLU A 228 20.33 22.56 37.27
CA GLU A 228 20.18 23.91 37.78
C GLU A 228 19.87 23.92 39.29
N GLN A 229 18.94 23.09 39.76
CA GLN A 229 18.60 22.97 41.18
C GLN A 229 19.80 22.49 42.02
N LEU A 230 20.52 21.45 41.56
CA LEU A 230 21.71 20.95 42.24
C LEU A 230 22.83 21.99 42.30
N ARG A 231 22.98 22.82 41.26
CA ARG A 231 23.94 23.94 41.28
C ARG A 231 23.59 24.96 42.36
N LEU A 232 22.32 25.34 42.49
CA LEU A 232 21.89 26.26 43.54
C LEU A 232 22.06 25.64 44.94
N ALA A 233 21.69 24.38 45.10
CA ALA A 233 21.91 23.65 46.36
C ALA A 233 23.40 23.58 46.73
N SER A 234 24.30 23.41 45.76
CA SER A 234 25.75 23.39 46.00
C SER A 234 26.32 24.74 46.47
N ILE A 235 25.73 25.85 46.03
CA ILE A 235 26.09 27.20 46.50
C ILE A 235 25.58 27.39 47.92
N LEU A 236 24.31 27.04 48.18
CA LEU A 236 23.67 27.22 49.49
C LEU A 236 24.26 26.30 50.58
N GLY A 237 24.68 25.09 50.22
CA GLY A 237 25.28 24.11 51.14
C GLY A 237 26.79 24.27 51.32
N SER A 238 27.43 25.26 50.69
CA SER A 238 28.87 25.48 50.88
C SER A 238 29.16 25.96 52.30
N PRO A 239 30.20 25.45 52.99
CA PRO A 239 30.61 25.94 54.31
C PRO A 239 31.00 27.42 54.34
N SER A 240 31.27 28.03 53.17
CA SER A 240 31.78 29.40 53.06
C SER A 240 31.03 30.19 52.00
N VAL A 241 29.74 30.44 52.24
CA VAL A 241 28.92 31.33 51.42
C VAL A 241 29.18 32.79 51.80
N GLY A 242 29.69 33.57 50.86
CA GLY A 242 29.77 35.03 50.98
C GLY A 242 28.48 35.69 50.50
N LEU A 243 27.80 36.44 51.36
CA LEU A 243 26.66 37.26 50.99
C LEU A 243 27.12 38.69 50.67
N VAL A 244 26.76 39.20 49.50
CA VAL A 244 26.95 40.61 49.11
C VAL A 244 25.57 41.25 48.95
N ALA A 245 25.18 42.10 49.90
CA ALA A 245 23.98 42.91 49.76
C ALA A 245 24.19 43.98 48.68
N LEU A 246 23.25 44.11 47.75
CA LEU A 246 23.28 45.12 46.71
C LEU A 246 22.31 46.25 47.06
N ASN A 247 22.85 47.45 47.17
CA ASN A 247 22.11 48.66 47.48
C ASN A 247 21.59 49.32 46.20
N THR A 248 20.38 49.86 46.30
CA THR A 248 19.77 50.67 45.25
C THR A 248 20.53 51.96 45.02
N THR A 249 20.56 52.38 43.77
CA THR A 249 21.10 53.66 43.33
C THR A 249 19.94 54.56 42.86
N GLN A 250 20.23 55.79 42.48
CA GLN A 250 19.20 56.73 41.99
C GLN A 250 18.45 56.17 40.76
N SER A 251 19.16 55.51 39.83
CA SER A 251 18.56 54.91 38.64
C SER A 251 17.83 53.60 38.91
N GLY A 252 18.03 52.99 40.09
CA GLY A 252 17.41 51.72 40.48
C GLY A 252 16.28 51.86 41.49
N LYS A 253 15.54 52.97 41.49
CA LYS A 253 14.51 53.28 42.50
C LYS A 253 13.60 52.07 42.78
N GLY A 254 13.62 51.57 44.02
CA GLY A 254 12.82 50.44 44.48
C GLY A 254 13.44 49.06 44.28
N ALA A 255 14.53 48.96 43.51
CA ALA A 255 15.28 47.74 43.29
C ALA A 255 15.93 47.22 44.56
N LYS A 256 15.93 45.90 44.73
CA LYS A 256 16.61 45.21 45.82
C LYS A 256 17.35 44.02 45.25
N GLY A 257 18.47 43.66 45.86
CA GLY A 257 19.14 42.42 45.48
C GLY A 257 20.27 42.03 46.42
N PHE A 258 20.71 40.79 46.29
CA PHE A 258 21.89 40.27 46.93
C PHE A 258 22.53 39.21 46.04
N ALA A 259 23.82 38.99 46.23
CA ALA A 259 24.56 37.93 45.56
C ALA A 259 25.13 36.95 46.59
N LEU A 260 25.02 35.66 46.29
CA LEU A 260 25.68 34.58 47.02
C LEU A 260 26.91 34.14 46.25
N ILE A 261 28.06 34.10 46.92
CA ILE A 261 29.34 33.72 46.34
C ILE A 261 29.86 32.49 47.06
N ALA A 262 30.01 31.38 46.36
CA ALA A 262 30.57 30.15 46.92
C ALA A 262 31.25 29.31 45.83
N ASN A 263 32.33 28.61 46.19
CA ASN A 263 32.97 27.59 45.34
C ASN A 263 33.21 28.02 43.88
N GLY A 264 33.68 29.26 43.67
CA GLY A 264 33.94 29.79 42.32
C GLY A 264 32.68 30.09 41.50
N SER A 265 31.52 30.26 42.15
CA SER A 265 30.25 30.61 41.52
C SER A 265 29.55 31.77 42.23
N ILE A 266 28.71 32.51 41.49
CA ILE A 266 27.82 33.57 41.99
C ILE A 266 26.39 33.26 41.59
N ALA A 267 25.47 33.32 42.56
CA ALA A 267 24.04 33.40 42.33
C ALA A 267 23.53 34.79 42.69
N LEU A 268 22.98 35.52 41.71
CA LEU A 268 22.37 36.83 41.90
C LEU A 268 20.85 36.68 42.13
N PHE A 269 20.33 37.35 43.15
CA PHE A 269 18.91 37.50 43.40
C PHE A 269 18.58 38.98 43.37
N ALA A 270 17.74 39.42 42.44
CA ALA A 270 17.32 40.81 42.33
C ALA A 270 15.82 40.90 42.06
N SER A 271 15.16 41.87 42.67
CA SER A 271 13.73 42.12 42.55
C SER A 271 13.44 43.62 42.44
N ASN A 272 12.26 43.95 41.93
CA ASN A 272 11.81 45.32 41.70
C ASN A 272 12.79 46.17 40.88
N LEU A 273 13.51 45.54 39.94
CA LEU A 273 14.34 46.26 38.99
C LEU A 273 13.44 47.12 38.08
N PRO A 274 13.87 48.35 37.71
CA PRO A 274 13.15 49.17 36.74
C PRO A 274 12.85 48.42 35.44
N GLN A 275 11.76 48.80 34.77
CA GLN A 275 11.46 48.25 33.45
C GLN A 275 12.49 48.78 32.44
N LEU A 276 13.08 47.86 31.67
CA LEU A 276 14.06 48.16 30.64
C LEU A 276 13.36 48.69 29.37
N GLY A 277 13.99 49.65 28.70
CA GLY A 277 13.57 50.07 27.36
C GLY A 277 13.80 48.98 26.30
N PRO A 278 13.19 49.09 25.11
CA PRO A 278 13.39 48.13 24.04
C PRO A 278 14.89 48.04 23.66
N GLY A 279 15.40 46.82 23.49
CA GLY A 279 16.80 46.57 23.14
C GLY A 279 17.82 46.76 24.27
N ARG A 280 17.36 46.83 25.53
CA ARG A 280 18.21 46.93 26.73
C ARG A 280 18.18 45.66 27.56
N GLN A 281 19.25 45.38 28.28
CA GLN A 281 19.39 44.26 29.22
C GLN A 281 20.11 44.72 30.49
N TYR A 282 19.95 43.98 31.58
CA TYR A 282 20.80 44.18 32.75
C TYR A 282 22.10 43.38 32.59
N GLN A 283 23.20 43.92 33.11
CA GLN A 283 24.49 43.24 33.13
C GLN A 283 25.11 43.29 34.52
N LEU A 284 25.57 42.13 35.01
CA LEU A 284 26.30 42.02 36.27
C LEU A 284 27.80 42.22 36.02
N TRP A 285 28.42 43.04 36.86
CA TRP A 285 29.85 43.34 36.82
C TRP A 285 30.53 42.90 38.11
N LEU A 286 31.67 42.22 37.94
CA LEU A 286 32.59 41.89 39.03
C LEU A 286 33.69 42.95 39.07
N MET A 287 33.82 43.64 40.19
CA MET A 287 34.93 44.55 40.45
C MET A 287 35.96 43.84 41.30
N ARG A 288 37.18 43.73 40.79
CA ARG A 288 38.26 42.89 41.32
C ARG A 288 39.53 43.70 41.54
N GLU A 289 40.34 43.29 42.51
CA GLU A 289 41.70 43.81 42.70
C GLU A 289 42.68 43.33 41.63
N ARG A 290 42.34 42.26 40.89
CA ARG A 290 43.20 41.62 39.89
C ARG A 290 42.79 42.03 38.48
N ASN A 291 43.76 42.08 37.55
CA ASN A 291 43.49 42.31 36.14
C ASN A 291 42.82 41.09 35.46
N PRO A 292 41.78 41.28 34.63
CA PRO A 292 41.02 42.52 34.44
C PRO A 292 40.20 42.89 35.68
N GLY A 293 40.31 44.16 36.10
CA GLY A 293 39.69 44.70 37.33
C GLY A 293 38.17 44.86 37.25
N ILE A 294 37.60 44.85 36.05
CA ILE A 294 36.15 44.81 35.82
C ILE A 294 35.87 43.69 34.84
N VAL A 295 34.94 42.80 35.20
CA VAL A 295 34.60 41.64 34.39
C VAL A 295 33.09 41.48 34.30
N SER A 296 32.59 41.22 33.10
CA SER A 296 31.20 40.84 32.91
C SER A 296 30.96 39.45 33.53
N ALA A 297 29.99 39.37 34.44
CA ALA A 297 29.48 38.11 34.96
C ALA A 297 28.22 37.63 34.22
N GLY A 298 27.86 38.29 33.13
CA GLY A 298 26.72 37.92 32.29
C GLY A 298 25.63 38.98 32.25
N VAL A 299 24.77 38.82 31.25
CA VAL A 299 23.58 39.66 31.02
C VAL A 299 22.33 38.89 31.42
N PHE A 300 21.30 39.59 31.88
CA PHE A 300 20.02 39.01 32.23
C PHE A 300 18.89 40.01 31.98
N SER A 301 17.67 39.48 31.90
CA SER A 301 16.44 40.27 31.80
C SER A 301 15.57 39.99 33.02
N THR A 302 14.62 40.87 33.32
CA THR A 302 13.68 40.66 34.43
C THR A 302 12.74 39.52 34.07
N TRP A 303 12.93 38.33 34.65
CA TRP A 303 11.95 37.25 34.52
C TRP A 303 11.69 36.55 35.86
N GLY A 304 10.41 36.61 36.29
CA GLY A 304 9.88 35.89 37.44
C GLY A 304 10.26 36.46 38.80
N LYS A 305 9.33 36.36 39.77
CA LYS A 305 9.48 36.90 41.13
C LYS A 305 10.41 36.05 42.03
N ASP A 306 10.66 34.79 41.65
CA ASP A 306 11.17 33.74 42.56
C ASP A 306 12.30 32.85 41.97
N SER A 307 13.11 33.35 41.03
CA SER A 307 14.31 32.64 40.54
C SER A 307 15.58 33.50 40.64
N PRO A 308 16.76 32.90 40.88
CA PRO A 308 18.01 33.64 40.78
C PRO A 308 18.11 34.27 39.38
N ALA A 309 18.31 35.57 39.34
CA ALA A 309 18.33 36.35 38.11
C ALA A 309 19.53 36.01 37.21
N LEU A 310 20.61 35.47 37.79
CA LEU A 310 21.81 35.08 37.05
C LEU A 310 22.69 34.12 37.87
N LEU A 311 23.14 33.02 37.24
CA LEU A 311 24.17 32.13 37.77
C LEU A 311 25.43 32.26 36.93
N PHE A 312 26.54 32.65 37.55
CA PHE A 312 27.85 32.78 36.91
C PHE A 312 28.88 31.87 37.56
N THR A 313 29.60 31.09 36.76
CA THR A 313 30.66 30.20 37.23
C THR A 313 31.92 30.41 36.43
N ASN A 314 32.96 30.94 37.07
CA ASN A 314 34.31 31.00 36.52
C ASN A 314 35.33 31.14 37.64
N GLY A 315 35.91 30.02 38.10
CA GLY A 315 36.79 29.99 39.27
C GLY A 315 37.93 31.01 39.24
N ASN A 316 38.49 31.31 38.06
CA ASN A 316 39.62 32.23 37.92
C ASN A 316 39.21 33.70 38.15
N LEU A 317 37.97 34.05 37.77
CA LEU A 317 37.42 35.41 37.88
C LEU A 317 36.81 35.70 39.26
N MET A 318 36.68 34.68 40.09
CA MET A 318 36.03 34.75 41.40
C MET A 318 36.95 35.18 42.54
N SER A 319 38.26 35.17 42.30
CA SER A 319 39.27 35.65 43.23
C SER A 319 39.33 37.18 43.27
N GLY A 320 39.43 37.75 44.48
CA GLY A 320 39.66 39.18 44.69
C GLY A 320 38.47 40.09 44.39
N ILE A 321 37.23 39.57 44.38
CA ILE A 321 36.02 40.39 44.21
C ILE A 321 35.85 41.32 45.41
N LYS A 322 35.79 42.64 45.14
CA LYS A 322 35.54 43.69 46.13
C LYS A 322 34.16 44.29 46.04
N ALA A 323 33.61 44.34 44.84
CA ALA A 323 32.29 44.89 44.63
C ALA A 323 31.60 44.23 43.44
N LEU A 324 30.28 44.35 43.44
CA LEU A 324 29.39 43.93 42.38
C LEU A 324 28.56 45.15 41.97
N ALA A 325 28.30 45.29 40.68
CA ALA A 325 27.34 46.27 40.18
C ALA A 325 26.46 45.69 39.10
N ILE A 326 25.22 46.19 39.02
CA ILE A 326 24.29 45.89 37.95
C ILE A 326 24.06 47.19 37.20
N THR A 327 24.24 47.15 35.88
CA THR A 327 23.94 48.28 35.00
C THR A 327 22.91 47.90 33.95
N GLU A 328 22.21 48.89 33.42
CA GLU A 328 21.46 48.77 32.18
C GLU A 328 22.41 48.91 31.00
N GLU A 329 22.40 47.96 30.06
CA GLU A 329 23.30 47.89 28.91
C GLU A 329 22.51 47.61 27.63
N PRO A 330 23.09 47.81 26.43
CA PRO A 330 22.49 47.34 25.18
C PRO A 330 22.29 45.82 25.17
N ALA A 331 21.38 45.33 24.33
CA ALA A 331 21.19 43.90 24.11
C ALA A 331 22.50 43.20 23.72
N GLY A 332 22.80 42.08 24.38
CA GLY A 332 24.09 41.38 24.25
C GLY A 332 25.18 41.88 25.21
N GLY A 333 24.92 42.98 25.94
CA GLY A 333 25.81 43.56 26.92
C GLY A 333 26.93 44.41 26.33
N SER A 334 27.77 44.93 27.23
CA SER A 334 28.90 45.78 26.93
C SER A 334 30.21 45.11 27.36
N ARG A 335 31.34 45.56 26.79
CA ARG A 335 32.70 45.15 27.22
C ARG A 335 33.13 45.81 28.52
N LEU A 336 32.65 47.02 28.76
CA LEU A 336 32.80 47.79 29.99
C LEU A 336 31.42 48.37 30.39
N PRO A 337 31.18 48.71 31.67
CA PRO A 337 29.92 49.30 32.07
C PRO A 337 29.68 50.64 31.35
N THR A 338 28.60 50.76 30.57
CA THR A 338 28.27 51.98 29.81
C THR A 338 27.02 52.67 30.29
N GLY A 339 26.05 51.93 30.84
CA GLY A 339 24.81 52.53 31.28
C GLY A 339 24.71 52.76 32.78
N ASN A 340 23.51 53.16 33.20
CA ASN A 340 23.25 53.56 34.56
C ASN A 340 23.44 52.39 35.51
N LYS A 341 24.17 52.63 36.62
CA LYS A 341 24.22 51.69 37.73
C LYS A 341 22.84 51.66 38.37
N VAL A 342 22.31 50.47 38.60
CA VAL A 342 20.99 50.23 39.18
C VAL A 342 21.15 49.68 40.59
N LEU A 343 22.03 48.70 40.76
CA LEU A 343 22.38 48.12 42.06
C LEU A 343 23.92 48.09 42.21
N ILE A 344 24.41 48.34 43.42
CA ILE A 344 25.84 48.20 43.75
C ILE A 344 26.01 47.64 45.16
N GLY A 345 26.96 46.73 45.34
CA GLY A 345 27.28 46.18 46.65
C GLY A 345 28.76 45.91 46.79
N THR A 346 29.29 46.09 48.00
CA THR A 346 30.68 45.79 48.33
C THR A 346 30.72 44.51 49.16
N ARG A 347 31.68 43.63 48.85
CA ARG A 347 31.97 42.48 49.68
C ARG A 347 32.74 42.98 50.89
N LYS A 348 32.15 42.87 52.08
CA LYS A 348 32.91 43.08 53.32
C LYS A 348 33.97 41.98 53.38
N GLY A 349 35.22 42.41 53.53
CA GLY A 349 36.39 41.52 53.63
C GLY A 349 36.31 40.65 54.86
#